data_AF-W0FMB8-F1
#
_entry.id   AF-W0FMB8-F1
#
_cell.length_a   1.000
_cell.length_b   1.000
_cell.length_c   1.000
_cell.angle_alpha   90.00
_cell.angle_beta   90.00
_cell.angle_gamma   90.00
#
_symmetry.space_group_name_H-M   'P 1'
#
loop_
_entity.id
_entity.type
_entity.pdbx_description
1 polymer ?
#
loop_
_entity_poly.entity_id
_entity_poly.type
_entity_poly.pdbx_seq_one_letter_code
_entity_poly.pdbx_strand_id
1 'polypeptide(L)'
;MGDFEQYRDFEAIHVRLQEIVEAVGDDGLPLDDALDLYEEAVALGLRVSDLLEEGIELSDAADEAGESGAVENAVAESATTTPEPQVEAVAYAE
;
A
#
# COMPACT_ATOMS: atom_id res chain seq x y z
N MET A 1 -16.25 9.43 18.27
CA MET A 1 -15.59 9.71 16.97
C MET A 1 -14.12 9.83 17.31
N GLY A 2 -13.31 8.84 16.93
CA GLY A 2 -11.90 8.78 17.32
C GLY A 2 -11.11 9.97 16.78
N ASP A 3 -10.09 10.38 17.52
CA ASP A 3 -9.21 11.49 17.19
C ASP A 3 -8.23 11.04 16.08
N PHE A 4 -8.74 10.91 14.84
CA PHE A 4 -7.96 10.46 13.69
C PHE A 4 -7.03 11.54 13.12
N GLU A 5 -7.03 12.76 13.69
CA GLU A 5 -6.19 13.86 13.24
C GLU A 5 -4.69 13.58 13.43
N GLN A 6 -4.35 12.65 14.33
CA GLN A 6 -2.98 12.22 14.61
C GLN A 6 -2.47 11.13 13.64
N TYR A 7 -3.39 10.55 12.84
CA TYR A 7 -3.12 9.44 11.92
C TYR A 7 -3.27 9.89 10.47
N ARG A 8 -2.53 10.95 10.13
CA ARG A 8 -2.55 11.57 8.80
C ARG A 8 -1.60 10.94 7.80
N ASP A 9 -0.60 10.22 8.26
CA ASP A 9 0.44 9.65 7.43
C ASP A 9 0.64 8.16 7.75
N PHE A 10 1.12 7.40 6.75
CA PHE A 10 1.35 5.95 6.87
C PHE A 10 2.28 5.58 8.02
N GLU A 11 3.31 6.39 8.29
CA GLU A 11 4.27 6.11 9.36
C GLU A 11 3.63 6.20 10.74
N ALA A 12 2.80 7.22 10.99
CA ALA A 12 2.09 7.39 12.26
C ALA A 12 1.12 6.22 12.51
N ILE A 13 0.40 5.79 11.47
CA ILE A 13 -0.50 4.64 11.57
C ILE A 13 0.29 3.34 11.82
N HIS A 14 1.40 3.14 11.10
CA HIS A 14 2.23 1.95 11.26
C HIS A 14 2.83 1.84 12.67
N VAL A 15 3.33 2.95 13.23
CA VAL A 15 3.82 2.98 14.62
C VAL A 15 2.71 2.56 15.58
N ARG A 16 1.50 3.11 15.43
CA ARG A 16 0.38 2.75 16.30
C ARG A 16 -0.04 1.28 16.17
N LEU A 17 -0.07 0.74 14.95
CA LEU A 17 -0.36 -0.67 14.73
C LEU A 17 0.67 -1.58 15.42
N GLN A 18 1.95 -1.20 15.43
CA GLN A 18 2.99 -1.96 16.12
C GLN A 18 2.82 -1.92 17.65
N GLU A 19 2.46 -0.76 18.21
CA GLU A 19 2.13 -0.63 19.64
C GLU A 19 0.94 -1.53 20.02
N ILE A 20 -0.09 -1.58 19.16
CA ILE A 20 -1.25 -2.45 19.36
C ILE A 20 -0.83 -3.93 19.33
N VAL A 21 0.00 -4.33 18.38
CA VAL A 21 0.52 -5.71 18.29
C VAL A 21 1.32 -6.08 19.53
N GLU A 22 2.16 -5.17 20.04
CA GLU A 22 2.92 -5.38 21.26
C GLU A 22 2.00 -5.52 22.48
N ALA A 23 0.99 -4.66 22.61
CA ALA A 23 0.03 -4.71 23.73
C ALA A 23 -0.82 -5.98 23.71
N VAL A 24 -1.34 -6.40 22.54
CA VAL A 24 -2.13 -7.63 22.40
C VAL A 24 -1.28 -8.90 22.64
N GLY A 25 0.04 -8.80 22.44
CA GLY A 25 0.98 -9.88 22.75
C GLY A 25 1.22 -10.11 24.26
N ASP A 26 0.72 -9.24 25.13
CA ASP A 26 0.81 -9.42 26.59
C ASP A 26 -0.27 -10.39 27.10
N ASP A 27 0.14 -11.53 27.64
CA ASP A 27 -0.74 -12.54 28.25
C ASP A 27 -1.53 -12.00 29.46
N GLY A 28 -1.11 -10.86 30.03
CA GLY A 28 -1.79 -10.17 31.11
C GLY A 28 -2.96 -9.28 30.69
N LEU A 29 -3.13 -9.03 29.38
CA LEU A 29 -4.15 -8.12 28.86
C LEU A 29 -5.56 -8.71 29.01
N PRO A 30 -6.52 -7.98 29.61
CA PRO A 30 -7.93 -8.39 29.64
C PRO A 30 -8.51 -8.55 28.23
N LEU A 31 -9.43 -9.50 28.07
CA LEU A 31 -10.07 -9.76 26.77
C LEU A 31 -10.79 -8.52 26.23
N ASP A 32 -11.50 -7.77 27.07
CA ASP A 32 -12.23 -6.57 26.65
C ASP A 32 -11.26 -5.51 26.10
N ASP A 33 -10.14 -5.27 26.78
CA ASP A 33 -9.10 -4.33 26.33
C ASP A 33 -8.46 -4.81 25.01
N ALA A 34 -8.27 -6.13 24.83
CA ALA A 34 -7.77 -6.70 23.59
C ALA A 34 -8.75 -6.50 22.41
N LEU A 35 -10.06 -6.59 22.68
CA LEU A 35 -11.09 -6.34 21.68
C LEU A 35 -11.12 -4.85 21.29
N ASP A 36 -11.02 -3.94 22.26
CA ASP A 36 -10.94 -2.50 22.00
C ASP A 36 -9.72 -2.16 21.11
N LEU A 37 -8.56 -2.77 21.39
CA LEU A 37 -7.35 -2.61 20.58
C LEU A 37 -7.50 -3.19 19.17
N TYR A 38 -8.21 -4.31 19.01
CA TYR A 38 -8.52 -4.87 17.70
C TYR A 38 -9.43 -3.92 16.89
N GLU A 39 -10.46 -3.37 17.51
CA GLU A 39 -11.35 -2.39 16.85
C GLU A 39 -10.58 -1.14 16.42
N GLU A 40 -9.64 -0.66 17.25
CA GLU A 40 -8.74 0.43 16.87
C GLU A 40 -7.88 0.06 15.66
N ALA A 41 -7.27 -1.13 15.64
CA ALA A 41 -6.47 -1.59 14.52
C ALA A 41 -7.28 -1.69 13.21
N VAL A 42 -8.54 -2.13 13.28
CA VAL A 42 -9.45 -2.16 12.12
C VAL A 42 -9.72 -0.74 11.61
N ALA A 43 -10.00 0.21 12.50
CA ALA A 43 -10.24 1.60 12.11
C ALA A 43 -8.98 2.23 11.46
N LEU A 44 -7.80 1.93 12.00
CA LEU A 44 -6.53 2.36 11.41
C LEU A 44 -6.30 1.75 10.02
N GLY A 45 -6.61 0.47 9.82
CA GLY A 45 -6.52 -0.18 8.52
C GLY A 45 -7.44 0.43 7.45
N LEU A 46 -8.64 0.88 7.86
CA LEU A 46 -9.53 1.64 6.98
C LEU A 46 -8.92 3.00 6.62
N ARG A 47 -8.34 3.70 7.60
CA ARG A 47 -7.66 4.97 7.34
C ARG A 47 -6.49 4.83 6.37
N VAL A 48 -5.74 3.72 6.43
CA VAL A 48 -4.67 3.42 5.45
C VAL A 48 -5.25 3.25 4.05
N SER A 49 -6.41 2.59 3.92
CA SER A 49 -7.09 2.43 2.65
C SER A 49 -7.50 3.78 2.06
N ASP A 50 -8.07 4.66 2.89
CA ASP A 50 -8.41 6.03 2.49
C ASP A 50 -7.17 6.81 2.03
N LEU A 51 -6.05 6.73 2.78
CA LEU A 51 -4.80 7.42 2.41
C LEU A 51 -4.19 6.89 1.10
N LEU A 52 -4.36 5.60 0.80
CA LEU A 52 -3.92 5.02 -0.47
C LEU A 52 -4.77 5.57 -1.63
N GLU A 53 -6.09 5.67 -1.44
CA GLU A 53 -6.99 6.26 -2.43
C GLU A 53 -6.66 7.74 -2.67
N GLU A 54 -6.52 8.54 -1.60
CA GLU A 54 -6.11 9.95 -1.66
C GLU A 54 -4.77 10.12 -2.43
N GLY A 55 -3.79 9.22 -2.22
CA GLY A 55 -2.50 9.24 -2.89
C GLY A 55 -2.56 8.92 -4.40
N ILE A 56 -3.46 8.01 -4.80
CA ILE A 56 -3.69 7.67 -6.21
C ILE A 56 -4.37 8.84 -6.92
N GLU A 57 -5.43 9.39 -6.36
CA GLU A 57 -6.15 10.54 -6.93
C GLU A 57 -5.23 11.74 -7.15
N LEU A 58 -4.33 12.00 -6.20
CA LEU A 58 -3.36 13.11 -6.30
C LEU A 58 -2.28 12.84 -7.36
N SER A 59 -1.91 11.57 -7.58
CA SER A 59 -0.99 11.16 -8.64
C SER A 59 -1.63 11.27 -10.02
N ASP A 60 -2.86 10.77 -10.19
CA ASP A 60 -3.62 10.85 -11.44
C ASP A 60 -3.87 12.32 -11.84
N ALA A 61 -4.25 13.17 -10.87
CA ALA A 61 -4.43 14.59 -11.11
C ALA A 61 -3.11 15.31 -11.51
N ALA A 62 -1.96 14.86 -10.98
CA ALA A 62 -0.66 15.39 -11.36
C ALA A 62 -0.28 14.98 -12.80
N ASP A 63 -0.58 13.74 -13.20
CA ASP A 63 -0.35 13.23 -14.55
C ASP A 63 -1.24 13.95 -15.59
N GLU A 64 -2.54 14.15 -15.31
CA GLU A 64 -3.44 14.91 -16.19
C GLU A 64 -3.01 16.38 -16.34
N ALA A 65 -2.49 17.00 -15.27
CA ALA A 65 -1.95 18.36 -15.31
C ALA A 65 -0.64 18.45 -16.11
N GLY A 66 0.15 17.38 -16.15
CA GLY A 66 1.37 17.25 -16.95
C GLY A 66 1.11 17.00 -18.43
N GLU A 67 0.01 16.34 -18.80
CA GLU A 67 -0.34 16.00 -20.19
C GLU A 67 -0.85 17.19 -21.03
N SER A 68 -1.23 18.33 -20.42
CA SER A 68 -1.54 19.55 -21.19
C SER A 68 -0.33 20.21 -21.87
N GLY A 69 0.88 19.67 -21.72
CA GLY A 69 2.12 20.20 -22.29
C GLY A 69 2.75 19.42 -23.44
N ALA A 70 2.21 18.26 -23.84
CA ALA A 70 2.90 17.35 -24.76
C ALA A 70 2.04 16.89 -25.94
N VAL A 71 1.69 17.82 -26.84
CA VAL A 71 1.13 17.48 -28.16
C VAL A 71 2.03 17.96 -29.30
N GLU A 72 3.32 17.60 -29.34
CA GLU A 72 4.10 17.74 -30.58
C GLU A 72 5.11 16.59 -30.80
N ASN A 73 4.81 15.76 -31.82
CA ASN A 73 5.71 14.95 -32.64
C ASN A 73 6.54 13.82 -31.99
N ALA A 74 6.17 12.57 -32.27
CA ALA A 74 6.68 11.87 -33.47
C ALA A 74 6.15 10.43 -33.51
N VAL A 75 5.41 10.13 -34.58
CA VAL A 75 5.19 8.75 -35.02
C VAL A 75 6.52 8.21 -35.55
N ALA A 76 7.03 7.14 -34.95
CA ALA A 76 8.06 6.30 -35.55
C ALA A 76 7.90 4.87 -35.02
N GLU A 77 7.04 4.16 -35.73
CA GLU A 77 7.06 2.71 -35.93
C GLU A 77 8.45 2.07 -35.72
N SER A 78 8.56 1.13 -34.79
CA SER A 78 9.50 0.02 -34.94
C SER A 78 8.98 -1.20 -34.19
N ALA A 79 8.34 -2.09 -34.94
CA ALA A 79 8.24 -3.50 -34.60
C ALA A 79 9.64 -4.05 -34.29
N THR A 80 9.79 -4.94 -33.30
CA THR A 80 10.64 -6.16 -33.40
C THR A 80 10.59 -6.96 -32.09
N THR A 81 9.99 -8.14 -32.22
CA THR A 81 10.35 -9.44 -31.66
C THR A 81 10.28 -9.67 -30.14
N THR A 82 9.27 -10.43 -29.76
CA THR A 82 9.27 -11.35 -28.62
C THR A 82 10.29 -12.47 -28.88
N PRO A 83 11.23 -12.75 -27.97
CA PRO A 83 11.79 -14.07 -27.84
C PRO A 83 11.05 -14.86 -26.75
N GLU A 84 10.60 -16.06 -27.12
CA GLU A 84 9.91 -17.05 -26.29
C GLU A 84 10.69 -17.45 -25.03
N PRO A 85 10.01 -17.87 -23.95
CA PRO A 85 10.66 -18.44 -22.77
C PRO A 85 11.18 -19.85 -23.08
N GLN A 86 12.50 -20.07 -22.95
CA GLN A 86 13.07 -21.42 -23.01
C GLN A 86 12.91 -22.13 -21.67
N VAL A 87 12.04 -23.13 -21.65
CA VAL A 87 11.84 -24.08 -20.56
C VAL A 87 12.84 -25.25 -20.64
N GLU A 88 13.29 -25.66 -19.44
CA GLU A 88 13.86 -26.96 -19.04
C GLU A 88 15.25 -27.42 -19.53
N ALA A 89 16.17 -27.57 -18.57
CA ALA A 89 16.73 -28.88 -18.18
C ALA A 89 17.54 -28.77 -16.88
N VAL A 90 16.93 -29.06 -15.73
CA VAL A 90 17.67 -29.36 -14.49
C VAL A 90 17.86 -30.87 -14.42
N ALA A 91 19.03 -31.34 -14.84
CA ALA A 91 19.45 -32.72 -14.59
C ALA A 91 19.90 -32.83 -13.13
N TYR A 92 19.08 -33.46 -12.29
CA TYR A 92 19.51 -34.01 -11.00
C TYR A 92 20.56 -35.10 -11.26
N ALA A 93 21.72 -35.00 -10.61
CA ALA A 93 22.65 -36.11 -10.46
C ALA A 93 22.65 -36.54 -8.99
N GLU A 94 22.34 -37.82 -8.78
CA GLU A 94 22.47 -38.55 -7.50
C GLU A 94 23.93 -38.62 -6.99
#